data_AF-A0A7C4IKT4-F1
#
_entry.id   AF-A0A7C4IKT4-F1
#
_cell.length_a   1.000
_cell.length_b   1.000
_cell.length_c   1.000
_cell.angle_alpha   90.00
_cell.angle_beta   90.00
_cell.angle_gamma   90.00
#
_symmetry.space_group_name_H-M   'P 1'
#
loop_
_entity.id
_entity.type
_entity.pdbx_description
1 polymer ?
#
loop_
_entity_poly.entity_id
_entity_poly.type
_entity_poly.pdbx_seq_one_letter_code
_entity_poly.pdbx_strand_id
1 'polypeptide(L)'
;MIAPASASADDSPQPKSDLRAVLNAAAVPAAICAVMMTLLALSAGASLGLYLGGLGVAAIVTGSLVLAEDTPLGRFSAAGGIIDTIGAAWLIAALASETTLGEWLACYILLAAMVAAIAALAVLLQRLRLHSALAAAITTTVALAWLTWPIWLTAALRGPRGQGIVDWLTPLHPPLAANGVLRHLGIWGEQSIMYRLTIIGQDIPYALPESVVPAVALHVVLAAGLLLAGRVRG
;
A
#
# COMPACT_ATOMS: atom_id res chain seq x y z
N MET A 1 -56.54 -32.41 -20.23
CA MET A 1 -55.24 -33.09 -20.39
C MET A 1 -54.21 -32.00 -20.63
N ILE A 2 -53.53 -31.53 -19.57
CA ILE A 2 -52.52 -30.45 -19.63
C ILE A 2 -51.21 -31.11 -19.22
N ALA A 3 -50.23 -31.06 -20.13
CA ALA A 3 -48.91 -31.65 -19.90
C ALA A 3 -48.09 -30.78 -18.93
N PRO A 4 -47.27 -31.38 -18.04
CA PRO A 4 -46.42 -30.62 -17.12
C PRO A 4 -45.24 -29.98 -17.87
N ALA A 5 -44.97 -28.72 -17.54
CA ALA A 5 -43.80 -27.98 -18.02
C ALA A 5 -42.52 -28.67 -17.52
N SER A 6 -41.68 -29.07 -18.47
CA SER A 6 -40.36 -29.65 -18.24
C SER A 6 -39.46 -28.68 -17.48
N ALA A 7 -38.89 -29.16 -16.37
CA ALA A 7 -37.85 -28.47 -15.61
C ALA A 7 -36.69 -28.06 -16.55
N SER A 8 -36.41 -26.75 -16.57
CA SER A 8 -35.26 -26.19 -17.26
C SER A 8 -33.99 -26.79 -16.68
N ALA A 9 -33.23 -27.49 -17.54
CA ALA A 9 -31.92 -28.03 -17.20
C ALA A 9 -31.06 -26.94 -16.55
N ASP A 10 -30.53 -27.32 -15.39
CA ASP A 10 -29.66 -26.55 -14.52
C ASP A 10 -28.48 -25.97 -15.31
N ASP A 11 -28.57 -24.67 -15.59
CA ASP A 11 -27.59 -23.85 -16.30
C ASP A 11 -26.46 -23.49 -15.31
N SER A 12 -25.85 -24.53 -14.72
CA SER A 12 -24.86 -24.36 -13.66
C SER A 12 -23.63 -23.61 -14.23
N PRO A 13 -23.23 -22.49 -13.61
CA PRO A 13 -22.37 -21.49 -14.23
C PRO A 13 -20.94 -21.99 -14.52
N GLN A 14 -20.41 -21.55 -15.66
CA GLN A 14 -19.09 -21.89 -16.20
C GLN A 14 -17.93 -21.37 -15.33
N PRO A 15 -17.13 -22.23 -14.69
CA PRO A 15 -15.99 -21.81 -13.85
C PRO A 15 -14.74 -21.33 -14.63
N LYS A 16 -14.72 -21.47 -15.96
CA LYS A 16 -13.54 -21.15 -16.79
C LYS A 16 -13.43 -19.68 -17.18
N SER A 17 -14.52 -18.92 -17.18
CA SER A 17 -14.50 -17.47 -17.44
C SER A 17 -13.78 -16.71 -16.33
N ASP A 18 -13.85 -17.24 -15.10
CA ASP A 18 -13.51 -16.47 -13.91
C ASP A 18 -11.99 -16.39 -13.69
N LEU A 19 -11.24 -17.46 -13.99
CA LEU A 19 -9.79 -17.45 -13.85
C LEU A 19 -9.11 -16.46 -14.82
N ARG A 20 -9.58 -16.39 -16.07
CA ARG A 20 -9.02 -15.45 -17.05
C ARG A 20 -9.29 -14.00 -16.65
N ALA A 21 -10.48 -13.72 -16.13
CA ALA A 21 -10.81 -12.40 -15.62
C ALA A 21 -9.91 -12.01 -14.43
N VAL A 22 -9.70 -12.91 -13.48
CA VAL A 22 -8.78 -12.72 -12.33
C VAL A 22 -7.35 -12.44 -12.81
N LEU A 23 -6.83 -13.26 -13.73
CA LEU A 23 -5.48 -13.08 -14.26
C LEU A 23 -5.33 -11.74 -14.98
N ASN A 24 -6.32 -11.34 -15.78
CA ASN A 24 -6.29 -10.06 -16.49
C ASN A 24 -6.34 -8.86 -15.52
N ALA A 25 -7.19 -8.93 -14.47
CA ALA A 25 -7.30 -7.91 -13.44
C ALA A 25 -5.99 -7.73 -12.64
N ALA A 26 -5.21 -8.81 -12.44
CA ALA A 26 -3.91 -8.74 -11.80
C ALA A 26 -2.77 -8.33 -12.75
N ALA A 27 -2.86 -8.69 -14.03
CA ALA A 27 -1.75 -8.55 -14.99
C ALA A 27 -1.39 -7.09 -15.27
N VAL A 28 -2.36 -6.20 -15.47
CA VAL A 28 -2.09 -4.78 -15.75
C VAL A 28 -1.41 -4.10 -14.55
N PRO A 29 -1.93 -4.23 -13.32
CA PRO A 29 -1.25 -3.73 -12.13
C PRO A 29 0.15 -4.30 -11.94
N ALA A 30 0.31 -5.61 -12.14
CA ALA A 30 1.61 -6.27 -12.03
C ALA A 30 2.61 -5.72 -13.05
N ALA A 31 2.21 -5.54 -14.32
CA ALA A 31 3.08 -5.00 -15.35
C ALA A 31 3.55 -3.57 -15.02
N ILE A 32 2.63 -2.69 -14.59
CA ILE A 32 2.96 -1.31 -14.19
C ILE A 32 3.93 -1.32 -13.01
N CYS A 33 3.63 -2.10 -11.96
CA CYS A 33 4.50 -2.20 -10.78
C CYS A 33 5.87 -2.77 -11.14
N ALA A 34 5.95 -3.77 -12.01
CA ALA A 34 7.21 -4.39 -12.42
C ALA A 34 8.12 -3.38 -13.13
N VAL A 35 7.55 -2.56 -14.04
CA VAL A 35 8.30 -1.49 -14.71
C VAL A 35 8.80 -0.47 -13.69
N MET A 36 7.93 0.03 -12.80
CA MET A 36 8.33 1.03 -11.81
C MET A 36 9.38 0.50 -10.82
N MET A 37 9.21 -0.74 -10.35
CA MET A 37 10.17 -1.39 -9.44
C MET A 37 11.51 -1.66 -10.12
N THR A 38 11.50 -2.00 -11.41
CA THR A 38 12.74 -2.15 -12.19
C THR A 38 13.47 -0.81 -12.30
N LEU A 39 12.77 0.27 -12.65
CA LEU A 39 13.35 1.61 -12.71
C LEU A 39 13.90 2.06 -11.36
N LEU A 40 13.17 1.80 -10.27
CA LEU A 40 13.62 2.07 -8.91
C LEU A 40 14.88 1.26 -8.57
N ALA A 41 14.91 -0.04 -8.87
CA ALA A 41 16.07 -0.90 -8.64
C ALA A 41 17.30 -0.44 -9.44
N LEU A 42 17.12 0.01 -10.68
CA LEU A 42 18.21 0.57 -11.49
C LEU A 42 18.72 1.90 -10.92
N SER A 43 17.83 2.72 -10.36
CA SER A 43 18.19 4.05 -9.83
C SER A 43 18.81 4.02 -8.43
N ALA A 44 18.30 3.14 -7.55
CA ALA A 44 18.63 3.12 -6.12
C ALA A 44 19.38 1.85 -5.69
N GLY A 45 19.48 0.83 -6.56
CA GLY A 45 20.02 -0.48 -6.23
C GLY A 45 19.14 -1.29 -5.29
N ALA A 46 19.69 -2.40 -4.76
CA ALA A 46 19.11 -3.20 -3.69
C ALA A 46 19.28 -2.50 -2.32
N SER A 47 18.78 -1.27 -2.21
CA SER A 47 18.92 -0.43 -1.03
C SER A 47 17.56 -0.19 -0.38
N LEU A 48 17.61 0.50 0.76
CA LEU A 48 16.42 1.00 1.43
C LEU A 48 15.57 1.92 0.53
N GLY A 49 16.16 2.53 -0.51
CA GLY A 49 15.45 3.31 -1.51
C GLY A 49 14.46 2.48 -2.34
N LEU A 50 14.73 1.19 -2.57
CA LEU A 50 13.80 0.29 -3.27
C LEU A 50 12.55 -0.02 -2.44
N TYR A 51 12.71 -0.17 -1.12
CA TYR A 51 11.61 -0.37 -0.19
C TYR A 51 10.74 0.88 -0.07
N LEU A 52 11.35 2.05 0.09
CA LEU A 52 10.62 3.33 0.08
C LEU A 52 9.89 3.55 -1.24
N GLY A 53 10.61 3.34 -2.35
CA GLY A 53 10.07 3.49 -3.69
C GLY A 53 8.87 2.56 -3.92
N GLY A 54 8.95 1.31 -3.47
CA GLY A 54 7.83 0.37 -3.54
C GLY A 54 6.59 0.83 -2.76
N LEU A 55 6.77 1.34 -1.54
CA LEU A 55 5.66 1.94 -0.77
C LEU A 55 5.06 3.15 -1.49
N GLY A 56 5.91 4.01 -2.08
CA GLY A 56 5.47 5.16 -2.89
C GLY A 56 4.69 4.74 -4.14
N VAL A 57 5.19 3.74 -4.88
CA VAL A 57 4.51 3.15 -6.05
C VAL A 57 3.14 2.65 -5.64
N ALA A 58 3.05 1.84 -4.57
CA ALA A 58 1.79 1.33 -4.06
C ALA A 58 0.80 2.47 -3.71
N ALA A 59 1.26 3.53 -3.06
CA ALA A 59 0.43 4.69 -2.73
C ALA A 59 -0.12 5.43 -3.96
N ILE A 60 0.66 5.49 -5.04
CA ILE A 60 0.26 6.16 -6.28
C ILE A 60 -0.75 5.33 -7.07
N VAL A 61 -0.48 4.04 -7.26
CA VAL A 61 -1.20 3.22 -8.25
C VAL A 61 -2.43 2.50 -7.69
N THR A 62 -2.47 2.19 -6.40
CA THR A 62 -3.51 1.32 -5.82
C THR A 62 -4.92 1.87 -6.03
N GLY A 63 -5.16 3.15 -5.73
CA GLY A 63 -6.50 3.74 -5.84
C GLY A 63 -7.07 3.66 -7.26
N SER A 64 -6.27 4.03 -8.27
CA SER A 64 -6.68 4.02 -9.67
C SER A 64 -6.90 2.61 -10.21
N LEU A 65 -5.99 1.68 -9.92
CA LEU A 65 -6.04 0.32 -10.47
C LEU A 65 -7.13 -0.53 -9.81
N VAL A 66 -7.36 -0.35 -8.51
CA VAL A 66 -8.49 -1.00 -7.84
C VAL A 66 -9.82 -0.46 -8.37
N LEU A 67 -9.96 0.84 -8.56
CA LEU A 67 -11.23 1.42 -9.06
C LEU A 67 -11.49 1.18 -10.56
N ALA A 68 -10.50 0.70 -11.31
CA ALA A 68 -10.68 0.25 -12.69
C ALA A 68 -11.45 -1.08 -12.79
N GLU A 69 -11.54 -1.82 -11.69
CA GLU A 69 -12.20 -3.12 -11.64
C GLU A 69 -13.66 -3.00 -11.14
N ASP A 70 -14.60 -3.53 -11.92
CA ASP A 70 -16.03 -3.47 -11.61
C ASP A 70 -16.44 -4.49 -10.55
N THR A 71 -15.72 -5.61 -10.45
CA THR A 71 -16.07 -6.72 -9.55
C THR A 71 -15.22 -6.70 -8.28
N PRO A 72 -15.77 -7.15 -7.12
CA PRO A 72 -14.98 -7.28 -5.90
C PRO A 72 -13.76 -8.21 -6.05
N LEU A 73 -13.91 -9.27 -6.84
CA LEU A 73 -12.82 -10.22 -7.11
C LEU A 73 -11.74 -9.58 -7.99
N GLY A 74 -12.11 -8.81 -9.02
CA GLY A 74 -11.16 -8.04 -9.84
C GLY A 74 -10.36 -7.04 -8.98
N ARG A 75 -11.04 -6.30 -8.10
CA ARG A 75 -10.42 -5.36 -7.14
C ARG A 75 -9.39 -6.04 -6.24
N PHE A 76 -9.75 -7.20 -5.68
CA PHE A 76 -8.84 -7.99 -4.85
C PHE A 76 -7.64 -8.50 -5.67
N SER A 77 -7.89 -8.96 -6.89
CA SER A 77 -6.85 -9.44 -7.81
C SER A 77 -5.88 -8.32 -8.21
N ALA A 78 -6.39 -7.12 -8.48
CA ALA A 78 -5.59 -5.94 -8.78
C ALA A 78 -4.70 -5.54 -7.60
N ALA A 79 -5.26 -5.50 -6.38
CA ALA A 79 -4.49 -5.24 -5.17
C ALA A 79 -3.42 -6.32 -4.92
N GLY A 80 -3.76 -7.59 -5.10
CA GLY A 80 -2.80 -8.71 -5.02
C GLY A 80 -1.67 -8.58 -6.02
N GLY A 81 -1.97 -8.27 -7.29
CA GLY A 81 -0.95 -8.04 -8.32
C GLY A 81 0.04 -6.92 -7.97
N ILE A 82 -0.42 -5.84 -7.34
CA ILE A 82 0.45 -4.76 -6.83
C ILE A 82 1.35 -5.29 -5.71
N ILE A 83 0.77 -5.93 -4.69
CA ILE A 83 1.47 -6.44 -3.51
C ILE A 83 2.53 -7.46 -3.92
N ASP A 84 2.16 -8.46 -4.71
CA ASP A 84 3.03 -9.57 -5.08
C ASP A 84 4.17 -9.12 -5.99
N THR A 85 3.92 -8.16 -6.90
CA THR A 85 4.98 -7.65 -7.78
C THR A 85 6.01 -6.84 -7.01
N ILE A 86 5.57 -5.93 -6.14
CA ILE A 86 6.48 -5.13 -5.31
C ILE A 86 7.20 -6.04 -4.31
N GLY A 87 6.47 -6.98 -3.71
CA GLY A 87 7.00 -7.98 -2.79
C GLY A 87 8.06 -8.88 -3.41
N ALA A 88 7.85 -9.32 -4.66
CA ALA A 88 8.82 -10.12 -5.41
C ALA A 88 10.07 -9.31 -5.74
N ALA A 89 9.94 -8.03 -6.13
CA ALA A 89 11.08 -7.15 -6.34
C ALA A 89 11.90 -6.97 -5.05
N TRP A 90 11.24 -6.80 -3.90
CA TRP A 90 11.90 -6.77 -2.59
C TRP A 90 12.54 -8.10 -2.22
N LEU A 91 11.92 -9.23 -2.57
CA LEU A 91 12.48 -10.56 -2.29
C LEU A 91 13.78 -10.75 -3.07
N ILE A 92 13.80 -10.40 -4.36
CA ILE A 92 15.00 -10.45 -5.19
C ILE A 92 16.12 -9.58 -4.59
N ALA A 93 15.79 -8.37 -4.12
CA ALA A 93 16.75 -7.50 -3.46
C ALA A 93 17.22 -8.05 -2.10
N ALA A 94 16.33 -8.66 -1.31
CA ALA A 94 16.67 -9.30 -0.05
C ALA A 94 17.65 -10.46 -0.26
N LEU A 95 17.42 -11.29 -1.27
CA LEU A 95 18.33 -12.38 -1.66
C LEU A 95 19.71 -11.89 -2.14
N ALA A 96 19.83 -10.61 -2.52
CA ALA A 96 21.07 -9.99 -2.98
C ALA A 96 21.71 -9.06 -1.92
N SER A 97 21.19 -9.02 -0.69
CA SER A 97 21.64 -8.13 0.39
C SER A 97 21.71 -8.85 1.74
N GLU A 98 21.95 -8.11 2.82
CA GLU A 98 21.99 -8.65 4.20
C GLU A 98 20.59 -8.81 4.82
N THR A 99 19.53 -8.45 4.09
CA THR A 99 18.15 -8.54 4.57
C THR A 99 17.70 -9.99 4.73
N THR A 100 17.27 -10.34 5.93
CA THR A 100 16.75 -11.67 6.24
C THR A 100 15.36 -11.89 5.63
N LEU A 101 14.97 -13.15 5.44
CA LEU A 101 13.60 -13.49 4.99
C LEU A 101 12.53 -13.00 5.98
N GLY A 102 12.84 -12.93 7.28
CA GLY A 102 11.93 -12.41 8.29
C GLY A 102 11.66 -10.92 8.14
N GLU A 103 12.71 -10.12 7.91
CA GLU A 103 12.59 -8.68 7.65
C GLU A 103 11.86 -8.40 6.33
N TRP A 104 12.14 -9.18 5.28
CA TRP A 104 11.39 -9.13 4.02
C TRP A 104 9.90 -9.42 4.24
N LEU A 105 9.58 -10.52 4.93
CA LEU A 105 8.18 -10.91 5.19
C LEU A 105 7.45 -9.85 6.02
N ALA A 106 8.13 -9.27 7.01
CA ALA A 106 7.58 -8.16 7.80
C ALA A 106 7.24 -6.95 6.91
N CYS A 107 8.14 -6.56 6.01
CA CYS A 107 7.88 -5.47 5.06
C CYS A 107 6.76 -5.82 4.07
N TYR A 108 6.71 -7.07 3.59
CA TYR A 108 5.64 -7.55 2.70
C TYR A 108 4.25 -7.46 3.37
N ILE A 109 4.14 -7.89 4.63
CA ILE A 109 2.89 -7.79 5.40
C ILE A 109 2.50 -6.32 5.62
N LEU A 110 3.47 -5.45 5.91
CA LEU A 110 3.25 -4.01 6.02
C LEU A 110 2.73 -3.40 4.72
N LEU A 111 3.33 -3.76 3.58
CA LEU A 111 2.86 -3.36 2.25
C LEU A 111 1.42 -3.82 2.02
N ALA A 112 1.11 -5.09 2.29
CA ALA A 112 -0.22 -5.65 2.10
C ALA A 112 -1.29 -4.91 2.94
N ALA A 113 -0.97 -4.64 4.22
CA ALA A 113 -1.86 -3.89 5.11
C ALA A 113 -2.10 -2.46 4.60
N MET A 114 -1.05 -1.77 4.15
CA MET A 114 -1.16 -0.42 3.60
C MET A 114 -1.99 -0.40 2.31
N VAL A 115 -1.71 -1.30 1.36
CA VAL A 115 -2.45 -1.42 0.10
C VAL A 115 -3.93 -1.72 0.38
N ALA A 116 -4.25 -2.59 1.33
CA ALA A 116 -5.62 -2.87 1.74
C ALA A 116 -6.34 -1.63 2.27
N ALA A 117 -5.69 -0.81 3.10
CA ALA A 117 -6.25 0.44 3.60
C ALA A 117 -6.53 1.45 2.48
N ILE A 118 -5.59 1.60 1.54
CA ILE A 118 -5.72 2.50 0.37
C ILE A 118 -6.86 2.03 -0.55
N ALA A 119 -6.92 0.72 -0.85
CA ALA A 119 -8.00 0.13 -1.64
C ALA A 119 -9.37 0.31 -0.97
N ALA A 120 -9.46 0.09 0.34
CA ALA A 120 -10.69 0.27 1.10
C ALA A 120 -11.16 1.73 1.09
N LEU A 121 -10.24 2.70 1.20
CA LEU A 121 -10.56 4.12 1.08
C LEU A 121 -11.11 4.46 -0.30
N ALA A 122 -10.45 3.99 -1.37
CA ALA A 122 -10.90 4.22 -2.75
C ALA A 122 -12.32 3.67 -2.97
N VAL A 123 -12.58 2.43 -2.52
CA VAL A 123 -13.89 1.79 -2.62
C VAL A 123 -14.95 2.54 -1.80
N LEU A 124 -14.61 3.00 -0.59
CA LEU A 124 -15.53 3.81 0.22
C LEU A 124 -15.90 5.10 -0.52
N LEU A 125 -14.92 5.84 -1.03
CA LEU A 125 -15.17 7.09 -1.77
C LEU A 125 -16.06 6.85 -3.00
N GLN A 126 -15.83 5.79 -3.76
CA GLN A 126 -16.70 5.42 -4.88
C GLN A 126 -18.14 5.12 -4.39
N ARG A 127 -18.31 4.42 -3.26
CA ARG A 127 -19.64 4.19 -2.65
C ARG A 127 -20.30 5.45 -2.12
N LEU A 128 -19.52 6.48 -1.79
CA LEU A 128 -20.01 7.83 -1.50
C LEU A 128 -20.41 8.60 -2.78
N ARG A 129 -20.54 7.91 -3.92
CA ARG A 129 -20.95 8.44 -5.23
C ARG A 129 -19.96 9.44 -5.83
N LEU A 130 -18.70 9.41 -5.41
CA LEU A 130 -17.63 10.13 -6.10
C LEU A 130 -17.30 9.42 -7.41
N HIS A 131 -17.04 10.20 -8.46
CA HIS A 131 -16.55 9.69 -9.73
C HIS A 131 -15.22 8.94 -9.52
N SER A 132 -15.01 7.80 -10.19
CA SER A 132 -13.84 6.92 -9.96
C SER A 132 -12.50 7.67 -10.05
N ALA A 133 -12.35 8.58 -11.03
CA ALA A 133 -11.13 9.38 -11.17
C ALA A 133 -10.89 10.32 -9.96
N LEU A 134 -11.95 10.95 -9.44
CA LEU A 134 -11.84 11.84 -8.27
C LEU A 134 -11.58 11.03 -6.99
N ALA A 135 -12.25 9.88 -6.84
CA ALA A 135 -12.00 8.96 -5.72
C ALA A 135 -10.55 8.46 -5.72
N ALA A 136 -10.01 8.09 -6.89
CA ALA A 136 -8.61 7.71 -7.04
C ALA A 136 -7.66 8.87 -6.68
N ALA A 137 -7.91 10.07 -7.22
CA ALA A 137 -7.08 11.25 -6.93
C ALA A 137 -7.03 11.57 -5.43
N ILE A 138 -8.19 11.63 -4.76
CA ILE A 138 -8.29 11.87 -3.31
C ILE A 138 -7.55 10.78 -2.54
N THR A 139 -7.74 9.51 -2.93
CA THR A 139 -7.07 8.38 -2.29
C THR A 139 -5.56 8.49 -2.39
N THR A 140 -5.02 8.77 -3.59
CA THR A 140 -3.59 8.96 -3.81
C THR A 140 -3.06 10.17 -3.03
N THR A 141 -3.77 11.29 -3.02
CA THR A 141 -3.38 12.46 -2.22
C THR A 141 -3.31 12.15 -0.74
N VAL A 142 -4.32 11.47 -0.18
CA VAL A 142 -4.33 11.08 1.24
C VAL A 142 -3.19 10.10 1.54
N ALA A 143 -2.97 9.10 0.68
CA ALA A 143 -1.88 8.14 0.85
C ALA A 143 -0.51 8.81 0.82
N LEU A 144 -0.26 9.69 -0.15
CA LEU A 144 1.00 10.44 -0.23
C LEU A 144 1.18 11.39 0.95
N ALA A 145 0.12 12.13 1.33
CA ALA A 145 0.15 13.01 2.50
C ALA A 145 0.48 12.24 3.78
N TRP A 146 -0.03 11.01 3.90
CA TRP A 146 0.34 10.10 4.98
C TRP A 146 1.81 9.70 4.89
N LEU A 147 2.30 9.18 3.75
CA LEU A 147 3.70 8.75 3.61
C LEU A 147 4.74 9.88 3.80
N THR A 148 4.31 11.13 3.66
CA THR A 148 5.18 12.30 3.71
C THR A 148 4.81 13.27 4.83
N TRP A 149 3.95 12.85 5.77
CA TRP A 149 3.50 13.71 6.88
C TRP A 149 4.64 14.36 7.67
N PRO A 150 5.82 13.71 7.91
CA PRO A 150 6.89 14.34 8.66
C PRO A 150 7.44 15.60 7.99
N ILE A 151 7.32 15.71 6.66
CA ILE A 151 7.79 16.84 5.86
C ILE A 151 6.81 18.02 5.95
N TRP A 152 5.50 17.74 5.90
CA TRP A 152 4.50 18.79 5.87
C TRP A 152 4.15 19.33 7.25
N LEU A 153 4.23 18.49 8.28
CA LEU A 153 3.87 18.89 9.65
C LEU A 153 5.02 19.55 10.40
N THR A 154 6.21 19.70 9.82
CA THR A 154 7.39 19.99 10.65
C THR A 154 7.32 21.27 11.47
N ALA A 155 6.67 22.33 10.96
CA ALA A 155 6.47 23.55 11.74
C ALA A 155 5.64 23.31 13.02
N ALA A 156 4.66 22.41 12.94
CA ALA A 156 3.78 22.03 14.06
C ALA A 156 4.43 20.99 15.01
N LEU A 157 5.46 20.27 14.55
CA LEU A 157 6.16 19.25 15.34
C LEU A 157 7.26 19.82 16.23
N ARG A 158 7.48 21.14 16.24
CA ARG A 158 8.47 21.78 17.11
C ARG A 158 8.00 21.84 18.56
N GLY A 159 8.93 21.59 19.49
CA GLY A 159 8.71 21.69 20.93
C GLY A 159 8.04 20.46 21.55
N PRO A 160 7.76 20.49 22.87
CA PRO A 160 7.37 19.29 23.62
C PRO A 160 6.08 18.61 23.14
N ARG A 161 5.09 19.39 22.68
CA ARG A 161 3.85 18.85 22.13
C ARG A 161 4.08 18.14 20.80
N GLY A 162 4.91 18.73 19.95
CA GLY A 162 5.27 18.15 18.66
C GLY A 162 6.03 16.84 18.82
N GLN A 163 6.95 16.77 19.80
CA GLN A 163 7.64 15.51 20.14
C GLN A 163 6.65 14.39 20.48
N GLY A 164 5.65 14.65 21.33
CA GLY A 164 4.63 13.66 21.66
C GLY A 164 3.83 13.17 20.44
N ILE A 165 3.58 14.05 19.45
CA ILE A 165 2.95 13.67 18.18
C ILE A 165 3.88 12.76 17.37
N VAL A 166 5.18 13.09 17.29
CA VAL A 166 6.18 12.28 16.59
C VAL A 166 6.32 10.91 17.22
N ASP A 167 6.44 10.83 18.53
CA ASP A 167 6.59 9.57 19.27
C ASP A 167 5.37 8.67 19.05
N TRP A 168 4.18 9.25 18.95
CA TRP A 168 2.93 8.51 18.70
C TRP A 168 2.77 8.07 17.24
N LEU A 169 3.08 8.95 16.27
CA LEU A 169 2.87 8.68 14.84
C LEU A 169 3.97 7.83 14.20
N THR A 170 5.20 7.94 14.67
CA THR A 170 6.37 7.22 14.12
C THR A 170 6.17 5.70 14.04
N PRO A 171 5.74 4.99 15.10
CA PRO A 171 5.51 3.53 15.04
C PRO A 171 4.35 3.14 14.12
N LEU A 172 3.48 4.08 13.77
CA LEU A 172 2.31 3.86 12.91
C LEU A 172 2.62 4.14 11.43
N HIS A 173 3.75 4.77 11.12
CA HIS A 173 4.09 5.26 9.80
C HIS A 173 4.84 4.18 8.99
N PRO A 174 4.28 3.66 7.87
CA PRO A 174 4.85 2.52 7.17
C PRO A 174 6.31 2.71 6.73
N PRO A 175 6.69 3.86 6.13
CA PRO A 175 8.08 4.10 5.78
C PRO A 175 9.03 4.02 7.00
N LEU A 176 8.70 4.66 8.12
CA LEU A 176 9.58 4.67 9.30
C LEU A 176 9.65 3.30 9.98
N ALA A 177 8.54 2.57 10.02
CA ALA A 177 8.49 1.20 10.50
C ALA A 177 9.35 0.25 9.66
N ALA A 178 9.28 0.36 8.32
CA ALA A 178 10.13 -0.40 7.42
C ALA A 178 11.62 -0.05 7.59
N ASN A 179 11.95 1.24 7.72
CA ASN A 179 13.34 1.66 7.99
C ASN A 179 13.85 1.08 9.31
N GLY A 180 13.05 1.07 10.37
CA GLY A 180 13.47 0.53 11.66
C GLY A 180 13.84 -0.95 11.60
N VAL A 181 13.04 -1.76 10.90
CA VAL A 181 13.34 -3.18 10.65
C VAL A 181 14.55 -3.35 9.72
N LEU A 182 14.71 -2.48 8.73
CA LEU A 182 15.80 -2.55 7.73
C LEU A 182 16.97 -1.61 8.04
N ARG A 183 17.20 -1.26 9.32
CA ARG A 183 18.21 -0.26 9.72
C ARG A 183 19.64 -0.61 9.29
N HIS A 184 19.92 -1.90 9.07
CA HIS A 184 21.22 -2.38 8.57
C HIS A 184 21.50 -1.92 7.13
N LEU A 185 20.47 -1.58 6.35
CA LEU A 185 20.59 -0.95 5.03
C LEU A 185 20.81 0.57 5.10
N GLY A 186 20.96 1.12 6.31
CA GLY A 186 21.12 2.54 6.60
C GLY A 186 19.86 3.20 7.18
N ILE A 187 19.99 4.46 7.59
CA ILE A 187 18.89 5.28 8.11
C ILE A 187 18.53 6.32 7.06
N TRP A 188 17.26 6.41 6.65
CA TRP A 188 16.85 7.33 5.59
C TRP A 188 17.11 8.79 5.91
N GLY A 189 16.88 9.21 7.15
CA GLY A 189 17.14 10.58 7.59
C GLY A 189 18.60 11.02 7.43
N GLU A 190 19.53 10.06 7.36
CA GLU A 190 20.97 10.31 7.23
C GLU A 190 21.42 10.34 5.76
N GLN A 191 20.57 9.91 4.81
CA GLN A 191 20.90 9.94 3.40
C GLN A 191 20.93 11.37 2.89
N SER A 192 21.98 11.73 2.15
CA SER A 192 22.26 13.12 1.72
C SER A 192 21.09 13.81 1.00
N ILE A 193 20.30 13.07 0.23
CA ILE A 193 19.13 13.61 -0.46
C ILE A 193 18.01 13.96 0.52
N MET A 194 17.73 13.07 1.49
CA MET A 194 16.73 13.31 2.52
C MET A 194 17.20 14.42 3.45
N TYR A 195 18.46 14.38 3.88
CA TYR A 195 19.09 15.46 4.66
C TYR A 195 18.84 16.83 3.99
N ARG A 196 19.07 16.95 2.68
CA ARG A 196 18.83 18.22 1.96
C ARG A 196 17.35 18.59 1.83
N LEU A 197 16.45 17.61 1.74
CA LEU A 197 15.01 17.83 1.58
C LEU A 197 14.28 18.05 2.91
N THR A 198 14.81 17.53 4.02
CA THR A 198 14.16 17.56 5.35
C THR A 198 14.88 18.44 6.37
N ILE A 199 16.15 18.83 6.15
CA ILE A 199 16.99 19.51 7.17
C ILE A 199 17.22 20.98 6.84
N ILE A 200 16.25 21.64 6.21
CA ILE A 200 16.17 23.10 6.31
C ILE A 200 15.59 23.44 7.71
N GLY A 201 16.40 23.25 8.76
CA GLY A 201 16.18 23.70 10.14
C GLY A 201 15.29 22.83 11.04
N GLN A 202 15.41 21.49 10.97
CA GLN A 202 14.41 20.57 11.54
C GLN A 202 15.00 19.29 12.17
N ASP A 203 15.95 19.44 13.12
CA ASP A 203 16.41 18.33 13.95
C ASP A 203 15.33 17.94 14.98
N ILE A 204 14.28 17.26 14.51
CA ILE A 204 13.28 16.66 15.41
C ILE A 204 13.75 15.24 15.71
N PRO A 205 14.19 14.95 16.94
CA PRO A 205 14.65 13.62 17.27
C PRO A 205 13.47 12.64 17.23
N TYR A 206 13.67 11.48 16.63
CA TYR A 206 12.72 10.37 16.69
C TYR A 206 13.50 9.05 16.80
N ALA A 207 12.90 8.09 17.49
CA ALA A 207 13.42 6.73 17.51
C ALA A 207 12.77 5.94 16.36
N LEU A 208 13.57 5.20 15.60
CA LEU A 208 13.03 4.26 14.63
C LEU A 208 12.30 3.12 15.35
N PRO A 209 11.11 2.70 14.89
CA PRO A 209 10.39 1.58 15.48
C PRO A 209 11.16 0.26 15.35
N GLU A 210 11.16 -0.57 16.39
CA GLU A 210 11.80 -1.89 16.34
C GLU A 210 10.98 -2.94 15.57
N SER A 211 9.74 -2.61 15.20
CA SER A 211 8.79 -3.54 14.59
C SER A 211 7.79 -2.82 13.67
N VAL A 212 7.32 -3.54 12.64
CA VAL A 212 6.23 -3.12 11.76
C VAL A 212 4.83 -3.34 12.34
N VAL A 213 4.72 -4.09 13.44
CA VAL A 213 3.43 -4.55 13.98
C VAL A 213 2.44 -3.41 14.25
N PRO A 214 2.81 -2.28 14.90
CA PRO A 214 1.85 -1.20 15.15
C PRO A 214 1.31 -0.57 13.86
N ALA A 215 2.20 -0.35 12.87
CA ALA A 215 1.80 0.14 11.56
C ALA A 215 0.87 -0.86 10.84
N VAL A 216 1.22 -2.16 10.82
CA VAL A 216 0.35 -3.21 10.25
C VAL A 216 -1.03 -3.20 10.91
N ALA A 217 -1.08 -3.21 12.24
CA ALA A 217 -2.34 -3.26 12.99
C ALA A 217 -3.24 -2.05 12.68
N LEU A 218 -2.68 -0.84 12.66
CA LEU A 218 -3.43 0.36 12.30
C LEU A 218 -4.05 0.24 10.91
N HIS A 219 -3.28 -0.14 9.90
CA HIS A 219 -3.75 -0.17 8.52
C HIS A 219 -4.77 -1.29 8.29
N VAL A 220 -4.63 -2.44 8.97
CA VAL A 220 -5.65 -3.50 8.98
C VAL A 220 -6.96 -3.00 9.60
N VAL A 221 -6.90 -2.33 10.75
CA VAL A 221 -8.08 -1.75 11.42
C VAL A 221 -8.74 -0.69 10.54
N LEU A 222 -7.96 0.19 9.90
CA LEU A 222 -8.46 1.19 8.95
C LEU A 222 -9.15 0.52 7.76
N ALA A 223 -8.51 -0.48 7.13
CA ALA A 223 -9.08 -1.20 6.00
C ALA A 223 -10.43 -1.84 6.37
N ALA A 224 -10.48 -2.54 7.50
CA ALA A 224 -11.70 -3.18 8.00
C ALA A 224 -12.80 -2.14 8.29
N GLY A 225 -12.47 -1.05 8.99
CA GLY A 225 -13.40 0.02 9.33
C GLY A 225 -14.00 0.71 8.11
N LEU A 226 -13.18 1.01 7.10
CA LEU A 226 -13.61 1.65 5.84
C LEU A 226 -14.54 0.72 5.04
N LEU A 227 -14.22 -0.58 4.96
CA LEU A 227 -15.07 -1.57 4.28
C LEU A 227 -16.42 -1.76 4.98
N LEU A 228 -16.43 -1.77 6.32
CA LEU A 228 -17.66 -1.85 7.11
C LEU A 228 -18.53 -0.60 6.95
N ALA A 229 -17.93 0.59 7.02
CA ALA A 229 -18.64 1.86 6.80
C ALA A 229 -19.31 1.90 5.41
N GLY A 230 -18.67 1.32 4.40
CA GLY A 230 -19.21 1.22 3.06
C GLY A 230 -20.41 0.25 2.92
N ARG A 231 -20.66 -0.66 3.88
CA ARG A 231 -21.80 -1.60 3.82
C ARG A 231 -23.10 -1.00 4.35
N VAL A 232 -23.03 -0.03 5.25
CA VAL A 232 -24.22 0.57 5.90
C VAL A 232 -25.06 1.44 4.95
N ARG A 233 -24.53 1.80 3.77
CA ARG A 233 -25.17 2.73 2.81
C ARG A 233 -25.73 2.08 1.54
N GLY A 234 -25.60 0.77 1.37
CA GLY A 234 -26.13 0.02 0.22
C GLY A 234 -27.35 -0.77 0.63
#